data_AF-A0AAD4GID6-F1
#
_entry.id   AF-A0AAD4GID6-F1
#
_cell.length_a   1.000
_cell.length_b   1.000
_cell.length_c   1.000
_cell.angle_alpha   90.00
_cell.angle_beta   90.00
_cell.angle_gamma   90.00
#
_symmetry.space_group_name_H-M   'P 1'
#
loop_
_entity.id
_entity.type
_entity.pdbx_description
1 polymer ?
#
loop_
_entity_poly.entity_id
_entity_poly.type
_entity_poly.pdbx_seq_one_letter_code
_entity_poly.pdbx_strand_id
1 'polypeptide(L)'
;MSLPMSPVSHGGLEELWLHFGSQLCTVEFGRNIAFHMTDHISAFLRGCSGVKVYNYFINFTAPPSTTESLLVEQSSIQCVGIHAFPCAYLNDNWRHINRHFEFLSSPFLPALKRIILYGDWQEVINDSRFSPTLDPLTQKGCKILFADRLTKPPCDHL
;
A
#
# COMPACT_ATOMS: atom_id res chain seq x y z
N MET A 1 -36.43 13.39 0.70
CA MET A 1 -36.42 11.98 1.10
C MET A 1 -35.04 11.45 0.73
N SER A 2 -34.14 11.37 1.71
CA SER A 2 -32.74 10.99 1.48
C SER A 2 -32.65 9.46 1.50
N LEU A 3 -32.20 8.85 0.41
CA LEU A 3 -31.97 7.40 0.38
C LEU A 3 -30.83 7.06 1.36
N PRO A 4 -30.98 6.03 2.19
CA PRO A 4 -29.87 5.55 3.00
C PRO A 4 -28.81 4.99 2.04
N MET A 5 -27.58 5.48 2.16
CA MET A 5 -26.43 4.83 1.53
C MET A 5 -26.37 3.40 2.05
N SER A 6 -26.70 2.43 1.19
CA SER A 6 -26.55 1.02 1.51
C SER A 6 -25.11 0.75 1.96
N PRO A 7 -24.89 -0.03 3.02
CA PRO A 7 -23.55 -0.43 3.40
C PRO A 7 -22.95 -1.17 2.21
N VAL A 8 -21.76 -0.76 1.78
CA VAL A 8 -21.01 -1.47 0.74
C VAL A 8 -20.92 -2.93 1.20
N SER A 9 -21.62 -3.81 0.49
CA SER A 9 -21.63 -5.24 0.78
C SER A 9 -20.18 -5.74 0.66
N HIS A 10 -19.76 -6.58 1.59
CA HIS A 10 -18.38 -7.09 1.64
C HIS A 10 -17.95 -7.84 0.35
N GLY A 11 -18.88 -8.16 -0.57
CA GLY A 11 -18.59 -8.81 -1.85
C GLY A 11 -18.32 -7.87 -3.03
N GLY A 12 -18.62 -6.56 -2.95
CA GLY A 12 -18.50 -5.67 -4.12
C GLY A 12 -17.08 -5.51 -4.65
N LEU A 13 -16.08 -5.50 -3.76
CA LEU A 13 -14.67 -5.45 -4.15
C LEU A 13 -14.18 -6.79 -4.69
N GLU A 14 -14.64 -7.90 -4.13
CA GLU A 14 -14.28 -9.24 -4.61
C GLU A 14 -14.77 -9.47 -6.04
N GLU A 15 -16.00 -9.07 -6.35
CA GLU A 15 -16.54 -9.09 -7.70
C GLU A 15 -15.73 -8.20 -8.65
N LEU A 16 -15.32 -7.01 -8.20
CA LEU A 16 -14.50 -6.11 -9.01
C LEU A 16 -13.16 -6.75 -9.36
N TRP A 17 -12.47 -7.35 -8.39
CA TRP A 17 -11.18 -8.02 -8.64
C TRP A 17 -11.34 -9.22 -9.57
N LEU A 18 -12.40 -10.00 -9.39
CA LEU A 18 -12.68 -11.17 -10.23
C LEU A 18 -12.90 -10.80 -11.70
N HIS A 19 -13.64 -9.72 -11.98
CA HIS A 19 -14.02 -9.38 -13.35
C HIS A 19 -13.00 -8.48 -14.06
N PHE A 20 -12.36 -7.56 -13.32
CA PHE A 20 -11.51 -6.52 -13.90
C PHE A 20 -10.04 -6.62 -13.51
N GLY A 21 -9.68 -7.45 -12.53
CA GLY A 21 -8.33 -7.45 -11.93
C GLY A 21 -7.19 -7.69 -12.92
N SER A 22 -7.42 -8.49 -13.96
CA SER A 22 -6.44 -8.74 -15.04
C SER A 22 -6.19 -7.54 -15.95
N GLN A 23 -7.12 -6.57 -15.98
CA GLN A 23 -7.05 -5.36 -16.81
C GLN A 23 -6.49 -4.16 -16.03
N LEU A 24 -6.41 -4.26 -14.70
CA LEU A 24 -5.92 -3.18 -13.87
C LEU A 24 -4.39 -3.05 -13.97
N CYS A 25 -3.93 -1.82 -14.19
CA CYS A 25 -2.51 -1.47 -14.19
C CYS A 25 -2.09 -0.80 -12.87
N THR A 26 -3.04 -0.12 -12.22
CA THR A 26 -2.82 0.66 -10.99
C THR A 26 -4.04 0.58 -10.10
N VAL A 27 -3.82 0.43 -8.79
CA VAL A 27 -4.88 0.40 -7.77
C VAL A 27 -4.56 1.40 -6.66
N GLU A 28 -5.57 2.11 -6.16
CA GLU A 28 -5.40 3.01 -5.03
C GLU A 28 -6.47 2.77 -3.96
N PHE A 29 -6.02 2.50 -2.73
CA PHE A 29 -6.89 2.44 -1.56
C PHE A 29 -6.97 3.82 -0.92
N GLY A 30 -8.12 4.48 -1.07
CA GLY A 30 -8.36 5.82 -0.54
C GLY A 30 -8.47 5.88 1.00
N ARG A 31 -8.77 7.07 1.52
CA ARG A 31 -8.95 7.36 2.95
C ARG A 31 -10.31 6.87 3.47
N ASN A 32 -10.51 5.55 3.48
CA ASN A 32 -11.71 4.93 4.03
C ASN A 32 -11.33 3.95 5.14
N ILE A 33 -11.86 4.16 6.35
CA ILE A 33 -11.57 3.33 7.52
C ILE A 33 -11.97 1.86 7.32
N ALA A 34 -12.90 1.57 6.40
CA ALA A 34 -13.25 0.20 6.03
C ALA A 34 -12.03 -0.60 5.54
N PHE A 35 -11.03 0.06 4.93
CA PHE A 35 -9.79 -0.59 4.52
C PHE A 35 -8.87 -0.96 5.69
N HIS A 36 -9.12 -0.41 6.88
CA HIS A 36 -8.40 -0.74 8.12
C HIS A 36 -9.03 -1.92 8.86
N MET A 37 -10.30 -2.22 8.59
CA MET A 37 -11.05 -3.25 9.31
C MET A 37 -10.70 -4.67 8.83
N THR A 38 -10.31 -4.82 7.57
CA THR A 38 -9.96 -6.12 6.97
C THR A 38 -8.79 -5.98 5.99
N ASP A 39 -8.11 -7.09 5.70
CA ASP A 39 -6.95 -7.14 4.81
C ASP A 39 -7.36 -7.11 3.33
N HIS A 40 -7.67 -5.90 2.84
CA HIS A 40 -8.04 -5.68 1.43
C HIS A 40 -6.87 -5.79 0.47
N ILE A 41 -5.64 -5.56 0.92
CA ILE A 41 -4.46 -5.66 0.05
C ILE A 41 -4.25 -7.12 -0.36
N SER A 42 -4.31 -8.07 0.58
CA SER A 42 -4.17 -9.49 0.21
C SER A 42 -5.27 -9.97 -0.73
N ALA A 43 -6.52 -9.51 -0.54
CA ALA A 43 -7.62 -9.79 -1.46
C ALA A 43 -7.36 -9.22 -2.87
N PHE A 44 -6.90 -7.96 -2.94
CA PHE A 44 -6.51 -7.31 -4.19
C PHE A 44 -5.40 -8.07 -4.92
N LEU A 45 -4.31 -8.43 -4.23
CA LEU A 45 -3.17 -9.10 -4.84
C LEU A 45 -3.57 -10.46 -5.42
N ARG A 46 -4.49 -11.19 -4.80
CA ARG A 46 -4.99 -12.46 -5.36
C ARG A 46 -5.77 -12.29 -6.67
N GLY A 47 -6.52 -11.21 -6.82
CA GLY A 47 -7.33 -10.99 -8.02
C GLY A 47 -6.63 -10.22 -9.15
N CYS A 48 -5.52 -9.54 -8.86
CA CYS A 48 -4.94 -8.54 -9.76
C CYS A 48 -3.48 -8.81 -10.11
N SER A 49 -3.20 -9.91 -10.82
CA SER A 49 -1.83 -10.32 -11.15
C SER A 49 -1.08 -9.39 -12.12
N GLY A 50 -1.78 -8.52 -12.86
CA GLY A 50 -1.19 -7.60 -13.84
C GLY A 50 -0.76 -6.24 -13.28
N VAL A 51 -1.14 -5.91 -12.05
CA VAL A 51 -0.94 -4.57 -11.48
C VAL A 51 0.53 -4.31 -11.21
N LYS A 52 1.02 -3.16 -11.68
CA LYS A 52 2.43 -2.76 -11.52
C LYS A 52 2.63 -1.78 -10.37
N VAL A 53 1.58 -1.03 -10.04
CA VAL A 53 1.63 0.04 -9.06
C VAL A 53 0.40 -0.05 -8.18
N TYR A 54 0.58 0.04 -6.86
CA TYR A 54 -0.56 0.34 -6.00
C TYR A 54 -0.21 1.36 -4.94
N ASN A 55 -1.19 2.18 -4.57
CA ASN A 55 -1.06 3.23 -3.57
C ASN A 55 -2.06 2.99 -2.43
N TYR A 56 -1.71 3.39 -1.22
CA TYR A 56 -2.65 3.35 -0.10
C TYR A 56 -2.29 4.36 0.98
N PHE A 57 -3.28 4.67 1.83
CA PHE A 57 -3.08 5.48 3.02
C PHE A 57 -2.76 4.58 4.21
N ILE A 58 -1.52 4.60 4.71
CA ILE A 58 -1.04 3.63 5.70
C ILE A 58 -1.91 3.57 6.95
N ASN A 59 -2.39 4.72 7.43
CA ASN A 59 -3.24 4.82 8.63
C ASN A 59 -4.71 4.42 8.41
N PHE A 60 -5.11 4.14 7.16
CA PHE A 60 -6.46 3.75 6.79
C PHE A 60 -6.51 2.32 6.24
N THR A 61 -5.37 1.64 6.12
CA THR A 61 -5.29 0.31 5.51
C THR A 61 -4.67 -0.68 6.48
N ALA A 62 -5.29 -1.84 6.65
CA ALA A 62 -4.73 -2.93 7.45
C ALA A 62 -3.47 -3.47 6.77
N PRO A 63 -2.41 -3.85 7.53
CA PRO A 63 -1.25 -4.49 6.94
C PRO A 63 -1.63 -5.88 6.42
N PRO A 64 -1.06 -6.31 5.29
CA PRO A 64 -1.31 -7.65 4.77
C PRO A 64 -0.92 -8.74 5.77
N SER A 65 -1.69 -9.82 5.80
CA SER A 65 -1.35 -11.00 6.59
C SER A 65 -0.09 -11.65 6.01
N THR A 66 0.97 -11.75 6.80
CA THR A 66 2.23 -12.40 6.41
C THR A 66 2.20 -13.92 6.51
N THR A 67 1.05 -14.51 6.85
CA THR A 67 0.87 -15.97 6.88
C THR A 67 0.98 -16.55 5.47
N GLU A 68 2.00 -17.38 5.23
CA GLU A 68 2.37 -17.92 3.91
C GLU A 68 1.24 -18.63 3.17
N SER A 69 0.28 -19.22 3.89
CA SER A 69 -0.87 -19.92 3.28
C SER A 69 -1.86 -19.02 2.54
N LEU A 70 -1.78 -17.69 2.70
CA LEU A 70 -2.74 -16.74 2.13
C LEU A 70 -2.12 -15.77 1.10
N LEU A 71 -0.80 -15.74 1.00
CA LEU A 71 -0.07 -14.82 0.14
C LEU A 71 0.39 -15.54 -1.14
N VAL A 72 -0.02 -14.97 -2.28
CA VAL A 72 0.46 -15.37 -3.60
C VAL A 72 1.58 -14.42 -3.99
N GLU A 73 2.69 -14.95 -4.51
CA GLU A 73 3.78 -14.13 -5.04
C GLU A 73 3.27 -13.20 -6.16
N GLN A 74 3.68 -11.92 -6.11
CA GLN A 74 3.27 -10.88 -7.05
C GLN A 74 4.47 -10.35 -7.81
N SER A 75 4.79 -11.01 -8.90
CA SER A 75 5.97 -10.69 -9.73
C SER A 75 5.78 -9.45 -10.61
N SER A 76 4.59 -8.84 -10.63
CA SER A 76 4.26 -7.65 -11.43
C SER A 76 4.42 -6.33 -10.68
N ILE A 77 4.30 -6.35 -9.35
CA ILE A 77 4.31 -5.15 -8.50
C ILE A 77 5.71 -4.55 -8.47
N GLN A 78 5.85 -3.35 -9.03
CA GLN A 78 7.13 -2.66 -9.18
C GLN A 78 7.25 -1.41 -8.29
N CYS A 79 6.12 -0.82 -7.93
CA CYS A 79 6.07 0.42 -7.17
C CYS A 79 4.92 0.42 -6.17
N VAL A 80 5.17 0.90 -4.96
CA VAL A 80 4.14 1.10 -3.94
C VAL A 80 4.14 2.54 -3.46
N GLY A 81 2.99 3.21 -3.55
CA GLY A 81 2.78 4.52 -2.95
C GLY A 81 2.19 4.40 -1.55
N ILE A 82 2.77 5.10 -0.59
CA ILE A 82 2.29 5.10 0.80
C ILE A 82 2.03 6.53 1.23
N HIS A 83 0.78 6.84 1.50
CA HIS A 83 0.36 8.17 1.93
C HIS A 83 0.32 8.24 3.46
N ALA A 84 1.07 9.18 4.02
CA ALA A 84 0.90 9.62 5.39
C ALA A 84 -0.25 10.65 5.42
N PHE A 85 -1.32 10.28 6.10
CA PHE A 85 -2.42 11.18 6.44
C PHE A 85 -2.83 10.91 7.89
N PRO A 86 -2.95 11.94 8.74
CA PRO A 86 -3.33 11.74 10.13
C PRO A 86 -4.66 11.00 10.27
N CYS A 87 -4.72 10.07 11.22
CA CYS A 87 -5.94 9.34 11.56
C CYS A 87 -6.11 9.38 13.08
N ALA A 88 -7.14 10.08 13.57
CA ALA A 88 -7.38 10.28 15.00
C ALA A 88 -7.68 8.97 15.78
N TYR A 89 -7.89 7.86 15.07
CA TYR A 89 -8.22 6.56 15.66
C TYR A 89 -6.99 5.74 16.07
N LEU A 90 -5.78 6.10 15.62
CA LEU A 90 -4.56 5.34 15.88
C LEU A 90 -3.60 6.13 16.78
N ASN A 91 -3.41 5.66 18.01
CA ASN A 91 -2.37 6.15 18.93
C ASN A 91 -1.15 5.22 18.87
N ASP A 92 0.07 5.78 18.83
CA ASP A 92 1.37 5.08 18.67
C ASP A 92 1.35 3.96 17.63
N ASN A 93 1.32 4.34 16.34
CA ASN A 93 1.09 3.42 15.23
C ASN A 93 2.34 2.61 14.81
N TRP A 94 3.44 2.62 15.56
CA TRP A 94 4.70 2.07 15.06
C TRP A 94 4.64 0.60 14.71
N ARG A 95 3.95 -0.20 15.53
CA ARG A 95 3.70 -1.61 15.22
C ARG A 95 2.94 -1.77 13.91
N HIS A 96 2.00 -0.88 13.63
CA HIS A 96 1.21 -0.88 12.40
C HIS A 96 2.07 -0.51 11.18
N ILE A 97 2.87 0.55 11.29
CA ILE A 97 3.84 0.94 10.25
C ILE A 97 4.80 -0.21 9.97
N ASN A 98 5.40 -0.79 11.01
CA ASN A 98 6.40 -1.85 10.85
C ASN A 98 5.82 -3.06 10.11
N ARG A 99 4.59 -3.47 10.42
CA ARG A 99 3.92 -4.59 9.72
C ARG A 99 3.72 -4.34 8.23
N HIS A 100 3.43 -3.10 7.82
CA HIS A 100 3.35 -2.74 6.40
C HIS A 100 4.71 -2.89 5.71
N PHE A 101 5.77 -2.34 6.32
CA PHE A 101 7.11 -2.43 5.75
C PHE A 101 7.71 -3.84 5.79
N GLU A 102 7.41 -4.64 6.81
CA GLU A 102 7.73 -6.08 6.88
C GLU A 102 7.12 -6.81 5.67
N PHE A 103 5.84 -6.61 5.40
CA PHE A 103 5.19 -7.17 4.21
C PHE A 103 5.86 -6.70 2.91
N LEU A 104 6.16 -5.40 2.77
CA LEU A 104 6.79 -4.87 1.56
C LEU A 104 8.20 -5.44 1.33
N SER A 105 8.93 -5.70 2.41
CA SER A 105 10.25 -6.33 2.38
C SER A 105 10.22 -7.82 2.06
N SER A 106 9.05 -8.45 2.21
CA SER A 106 8.88 -9.90 2.06
C SER A 106 9.25 -10.41 0.65
N PRO A 107 9.51 -11.72 0.53
CA PRO A 107 9.77 -12.34 -0.78
C PRO A 107 8.53 -12.33 -1.70
N PHE A 108 7.33 -12.05 -1.19
CA PHE A 108 6.09 -12.05 -1.99
C PHE A 108 6.02 -10.94 -3.03
N LEU A 109 6.82 -9.88 -2.91
CA LEU A 109 6.88 -8.79 -3.88
C LEU A 109 8.26 -8.74 -4.56
N PRO A 110 8.70 -9.78 -5.29
CA PRO A 110 10.09 -9.88 -5.74
C PRO A 110 10.46 -8.79 -6.75
N ALA A 111 9.48 -8.26 -7.49
CA ALA A 111 9.70 -7.21 -8.47
C ALA A 111 9.65 -5.77 -7.90
N LEU A 112 9.41 -5.62 -6.60
CA LEU A 112 9.28 -4.31 -5.96
C LEU A 112 10.62 -3.56 -6.00
N LYS A 113 10.63 -2.43 -6.71
CA LYS A 113 11.83 -1.60 -6.92
C LYS A 113 11.76 -0.26 -6.22
N ARG A 114 10.56 0.24 -5.95
CA ARG A 114 10.34 1.59 -5.43
C ARG A 114 9.20 1.63 -4.42
N ILE A 115 9.43 2.35 -3.33
CA ILE A 115 8.38 2.83 -2.44
C ILE A 115 8.40 4.35 -2.49
N ILE A 116 7.24 4.95 -2.73
CA ILE A 116 7.07 6.40 -2.76
C ILE A 116 6.25 6.82 -1.54
N LEU A 117 6.85 7.61 -0.67
CA LEU A 117 6.24 8.14 0.54
C LEU A 117 5.62 9.51 0.21
N TYR A 118 4.30 9.58 0.24
CA TYR A 118 3.51 10.78 -0.03
C TYR A 118 2.98 11.38 1.28
N GLY A 119 2.83 12.71 1.33
CA GLY A 119 2.33 13.41 2.51
C GLY A 119 3.42 13.70 3.54
N ASP A 120 3.01 14.04 4.76
CA ASP A 120 3.93 14.41 5.83
C ASP A 120 4.40 13.18 6.60
N TRP A 121 5.66 12.79 6.36
CA TRP A 121 6.33 11.70 7.05
C TRP A 121 7.34 12.18 8.09
N GLN A 122 7.47 13.50 8.35
CA GLN A 122 8.56 14.04 9.17
C GLN A 122 8.63 13.42 10.57
N GLU A 123 7.49 13.29 11.25
CA GLU A 123 7.43 12.68 12.58
C GLU A 123 7.91 11.21 12.56
N VAL A 124 7.51 10.46 11.52
CA VAL A 124 7.90 9.06 11.36
C VAL A 124 9.39 8.95 11.03
N ILE A 125 9.90 9.77 10.11
CA ILE A 125 11.31 9.72 9.67
C ILE A 125 12.27 10.08 10.81
N ASN A 126 11.88 11.03 11.65
CA ASN A 126 12.71 11.51 12.76
C ASN A 126 12.74 10.52 13.95
N ASP A 127 11.87 9.51 13.96
CA ASP A 127 11.89 8.45 14.96
C ASP A 127 13.01 7.44 14.66
N SER A 128 13.78 7.09 15.69
CA SER A 128 14.91 6.15 15.55
C SER A 128 14.49 4.75 15.10
N ARG A 129 13.22 4.38 15.25
CA ARG A 129 12.66 3.09 14.79
C ARG A 129 12.48 3.02 13.28
N PHE A 130 12.43 4.15 12.57
CA PHE A 130 12.15 4.15 11.13
C PHE A 130 13.28 3.56 10.29
N SER A 131 14.54 3.92 10.60
CA SER A 131 15.68 3.46 9.79
C SER A 131 15.79 1.92 9.79
N PRO A 132 15.75 1.22 10.95
CA PRO A 132 15.77 -0.24 10.95
C PRO A 132 14.61 -0.89 10.17
N THR A 133 13.43 -0.27 10.15
CA THR A 133 12.28 -0.76 9.39
C THR A 133 12.51 -0.76 7.87
N LEU A 134 13.40 0.10 7.36
CA LEU A 134 13.72 0.18 5.93
C LEU A 134 14.92 -0.65 5.49
N ASP A 135 15.74 -1.14 6.44
CA ASP A 135 16.94 -1.91 6.12
C ASP A 135 16.65 -3.13 5.22
N PRO A 136 15.62 -3.97 5.49
CA PRO A 136 15.32 -5.11 4.63
C PRO A 136 14.96 -4.73 3.19
N LEU A 137 14.25 -3.61 3.02
CA LEU A 137 13.90 -3.08 1.69
C LEU A 137 15.13 -2.57 0.95
N THR A 138 16.02 -1.90 1.65
CA THR A 138 17.26 -1.37 1.08
C THR A 138 18.20 -2.51 0.66
N GLN A 139 18.31 -3.56 1.48
CA GLN A 139 19.08 -4.76 1.17
C GLN A 139 18.54 -5.51 -0.05
N LYS A 140 17.21 -5.48 -0.26
CA LYS A 140 16.54 -5.98 -1.47
C LYS A 140 16.77 -5.10 -2.72
N GLY A 141 17.42 -3.95 -2.56
CA GLY A 141 17.65 -2.97 -3.64
C GLY A 141 16.43 -2.09 -3.95
N CYS A 142 15.42 -2.06 -3.08
CA CYS A 142 14.26 -1.20 -3.23
C CYS A 142 14.62 0.25 -2.85
N LYS A 143 14.30 1.21 -3.70
CA LYS A 143 14.52 2.64 -3.45
C LYS A 143 13.34 3.24 -2.70
N ILE A 144 13.61 3.93 -1.60
CA ILE A 144 12.62 4.70 -0.85
C ILE A 144 12.73 6.16 -1.29
N LEU A 145 11.63 6.72 -1.80
CA LEU A 145 11.57 8.07 -2.36
C LEU A 145 10.50 8.86 -1.63
N PHE A 146 10.75 10.15 -1.37
CA PHE A 146 9.75 11.06 -0.83
C PHE A 146 9.20 11.93 -1.96
N ALA A 147 7.87 11.98 -2.10
CA ALA A 147 7.23 12.60 -3.26
C ALA A 147 7.45 14.12 -3.36
N ASP A 148 7.59 14.80 -2.22
CA ASP A 148 7.98 16.21 -2.12
C ASP A 148 9.41 16.48 -2.63
N ARG A 149 10.25 15.44 -2.68
CA ARG A 149 11.64 15.47 -3.20
C ARG A 149 11.78 14.84 -4.57
N LEU A 150 10.70 14.35 -5.18
CA LEU A 150 10.70 13.96 -6.58
C LEU A 150 10.61 15.24 -7.41
N THR A 151 11.75 15.70 -7.91
CA THR A 151 11.75 16.66 -9.01
C THR A 151 10.86 16.09 -10.12
N LYS A 152 9.87 16.88 -10.53
CA LYS A 152 9.04 16.64 -11.71
C LYS A 152 9.99 16.12 -12.81
N PRO A 153 9.74 14.95 -13.45
CA PRO A 153 10.53 14.60 -14.62
C PRO A 153 10.42 15.78 -15.60
N PRO A 154 11.52 16.17 -16.28
CA PRO A 154 11.43 17.21 -17.30
C PRO A 154 10.31 16.79 -18.25
N CYS A 155 9.30 17.65 -18.37
CA CYS A 155 8.29 17.48 -19.39
C CYS A 155 9.00 17.63 -20.73
N ASP A 156 9.52 16.54 -21.26
CA ASP A 156 9.91 16.48 -22.65
C ASP A 156 8.61 16.45 -23.45
N HIS A 157 8.34 17.57 -24.11
CA HIS A 157 7.25 17.76 -25.03
C HIS A 157 7.26 16.66 -26.10
N LEU A 158 6.19 15.87 -26.15
CA LEU A 158 5.71 15.18 -27.35
C LEU A 158 4.29 15.64 -27.60
#